data_AF-X0W0K3-F1
#
_entry.id   AF-X0W0K3-F1
#
_cell.length_a   1.000
_cell.length_b   1.000
_cell.length_c   1.000
_cell.angle_alpha   90.00
_cell.angle_beta   90.00
_cell.angle_gamma   90.00
#
_symmetry.space_group_name_H-M   'P 1'
#
loop_
_entity.id
_entity.type
_entity.pdbx_description
1 polymer ?
#
loop_
_entity_poly.entity_id
_entity_poly.type
_entity_poly.pdbx_seq_one_letter_code
_entity_poly.pdbx_strand_id
1 'polypeptide(L)'
;GQKIVVSGVISPATPGRNITLTYTPPDGSETVRNVEADEEGAFRDGYTPNLLGLWTVTASTESDAYHEASSSEPASFTAEEPLDVATLYAYGLLAAVIIIATLVVWRMRERS
;
A
#
# COMPACT_ATOMS: atom_id res chain seq x y z
N GLY A 1 8.96 -0.12 -0.17
CA GLY A 1 7.51 -0.01 0.04
C GLY A 1 6.85 -1.37 -0.07
N GLN A 2 5.65 -1.50 0.48
CA GLN A 2 4.77 -2.66 0.25
C GLN A 2 4.02 -2.47 -1.08
N LYS A 3 3.88 -3.53 -1.87
CA LYS A 3 3.10 -3.49 -3.12
C LYS A 3 1.62 -3.39 -2.79
N ILE A 4 0.94 -2.40 -3.36
CA ILE A 4 -0.52 -2.28 -3.35
C ILE A 4 -1.09 -2.77 -4.68
N VAL A 5 -2.37 -3.18 -4.67
CA VAL A 5 -3.10 -3.56 -5.87
C VAL A 5 -4.24 -2.57 -6.07
N VAL A 6 -4.20 -1.83 -7.16
CA VAL A 6 -5.30 -0.97 -7.61
C VAL A 6 -6.13 -1.76 -8.60
N SER A 7 -7.44 -1.76 -8.43
CA SER A 7 -8.37 -2.48 -9.31
C SER A 7 -9.64 -1.67 -9.54
N GLY A 8 -10.23 -1.84 -10.71
CA GLY A 8 -11.53 -1.25 -11.05
C GLY A 8 -12.18 -1.99 -12.21
N VAL A 9 -13.35 -1.49 -12.62
CA VAL A 9 -14.14 -2.05 -13.72
C VAL A 9 -14.67 -0.89 -14.57
N ILE A 10 -14.60 -1.03 -15.89
CA ILE A 10 -15.21 -0.12 -16.85
C ILE A 10 -16.55 -0.69 -17.35
N SER A 11 -17.54 0.19 -17.55
CA SER A 11 -18.86 -0.19 -18.08
C SER A 11 -19.25 0.79 -19.19
N PRO A 12 -19.60 0.30 -20.41
CA PRO A 12 -19.65 -1.11 -20.81
C PRO A 12 -18.28 -1.79 -20.83
N ALA A 13 -18.27 -3.13 -20.71
CA ALA A 13 -17.05 -3.92 -20.76
C ALA A 13 -16.45 -3.83 -22.17
N THR A 14 -15.27 -3.21 -22.27
CA THR A 14 -14.55 -3.03 -23.53
C THR A 14 -13.17 -3.68 -23.40
N PRO A 15 -13.02 -4.94 -23.85
CA PRO A 15 -11.77 -5.69 -23.68
C PRO A 15 -10.63 -5.05 -24.48
N GLY A 16 -9.43 -5.04 -23.90
CA GLY A 16 -8.25 -4.43 -24.51
C GLY A 16 -8.27 -2.90 -24.51
N ARG A 17 -9.25 -2.26 -23.87
CA ARG A 17 -9.29 -0.80 -23.74
C ARG A 17 -8.19 -0.34 -22.79
N ASN A 18 -7.38 0.60 -23.26
CA ASN A 18 -6.32 1.21 -22.48
C ASN A 18 -6.89 2.19 -21.44
N ILE A 19 -6.52 1.97 -20.19
CA ILE A 19 -6.94 2.74 -19.02
C ILE A 19 -5.69 3.36 -18.42
N THR A 20 -5.72 4.67 -18.27
CA THR A 20 -4.65 5.48 -17.74
C THR A 20 -4.88 5.69 -16.24
N LEU A 21 -4.02 5.10 -15.42
CA LEU A 21 -3.97 5.30 -13.98
C LEU A 21 -2.93 6.36 -13.63
N THR A 22 -3.39 7.45 -13.02
CA THR A 22 -2.53 8.52 -12.52
C THR A 22 -2.40 8.38 -11.02
N TYR A 23 -1.18 8.10 -10.55
CA TYR A 23 -0.82 8.07 -9.14
C TYR A 23 -0.22 9.42 -8.75
N THR A 24 -0.86 10.11 -7.82
CA THR A 24 -0.41 11.39 -7.28
C THR A 24 0.08 11.16 -5.84
N PRO A 25 1.39 11.21 -5.59
CA PRO A 25 1.99 11.16 -4.27
C PRO A 25 1.73 12.46 -3.50
N PRO A 26 2.05 12.49 -2.20
CA PRO A 26 1.90 13.69 -1.38
C PRO A 26 2.83 14.85 -1.78
N ASP A 27 3.88 14.59 -2.58
CA ASP A 27 4.75 15.63 -3.13
C ASP A 27 4.19 16.30 -4.40
N GLY A 28 3.09 15.76 -4.94
CA GLY A 28 2.43 16.22 -6.16
C GLY A 28 3.03 15.70 -7.47
N SER A 29 4.03 14.81 -7.44
CA SER A 29 4.68 14.30 -8.65
C SER A 29 3.87 13.17 -9.31
N GLU A 30 3.17 13.44 -10.40
CA GLU A 30 2.29 12.43 -11.00
C GLU A 30 3.06 11.30 -11.70
N THR A 31 2.67 10.06 -11.41
CA THR A 31 3.14 8.87 -12.10
C THR A 31 2.00 8.25 -12.89
N VAL A 32 2.18 8.17 -14.21
CA VAL A 32 1.17 7.64 -15.14
C VAL A 32 1.48 6.19 -15.48
N ARG A 33 0.46 5.33 -15.43
CA ARG A 33 0.53 3.90 -15.73
C ARG A 33 -0.61 3.52 -16.66
N ASN A 34 -0.32 2.71 -17.67
CA ASN A 34 -1.31 2.22 -18.61
C ASN A 34 -1.59 0.75 -18.34
N VAL A 35 -2.88 0.40 -18.24
CA VAL A 35 -3.36 -0.96 -18.08
C VAL A 35 -4.50 -1.24 -19.05
N GLU A 36 -4.60 -2.49 -19.51
CA GLU A 36 -5.67 -2.91 -20.38
C GLU A 36 -6.80 -3.55 -19.57
N ALA A 37 -8.04 -3.28 -19.96
CA ALA A 37 -9.21 -3.96 -19.43
C ALA A 37 -9.31 -5.39 -19.98
N ASP A 38 -9.74 -6.33 -19.14
CA ASP A 38 -10.01 -7.72 -19.52
C ASP A 38 -11.36 -7.90 -20.24
N GLU A 39 -11.75 -9.16 -20.50
CA GLU A 39 -13.01 -9.50 -21.20
C GLU A 39 -14.26 -8.99 -20.46
N GLU A 40 -14.18 -8.87 -19.14
CA GLU A 40 -15.23 -8.33 -18.28
C GLU A 40 -15.10 -6.81 -18.06
N GLY A 41 -14.11 -6.15 -18.67
CA GLY A 41 -13.82 -4.73 -18.48
C GLY A 41 -13.14 -4.42 -17.13
N ALA A 42 -12.66 -5.42 -16.40
CA ALA A 42 -11.90 -5.22 -15.18
C ALA A 42 -10.42 -4.95 -15.49
N PHE A 43 -9.79 -4.15 -14.63
CA PHE A 43 -8.36 -3.84 -14.74
C PHE A 43 -7.69 -3.91 -13.37
N ARG A 44 -6.40 -4.24 -13.36
CA ARG A 44 -5.59 -4.32 -12.13
C ARG A 44 -4.17 -3.83 -12.39
N ASP A 45 -3.65 -3.00 -11.50
CA ASP A 45 -2.24 -2.58 -11.47
C ASP A 45 -1.63 -2.85 -10.11
N GLY A 46 -0.35 -3.23 -10.12
CA GLY A 46 0.42 -3.50 -8.93
C GLY A 46 1.47 -2.43 -8.72
N TYR A 47 1.17 -1.45 -7.87
CA TYR A 47 2.04 -0.29 -7.65
C TYR A 47 2.76 -0.38 -6.29
N THR A 48 4.01 0.10 -6.23
CA THR A 48 4.78 0.16 -4.98
C THR A 48 5.08 1.63 -4.66
N PRO A 49 4.40 2.24 -3.66
CA PRO A 49 4.68 3.59 -3.25
C PRO A 49 6.12 3.72 -2.71
N ASN A 50 6.77 4.80 -3.13
CA ASN A 50 8.13 5.18 -2.75
C ASN A 50 8.18 6.27 -1.68
N LEU A 51 7.07 6.97 -1.46
CA LEU A 51 6.90 8.05 -0.49
C LEU A 51 5.83 7.70 0.54
N LEU A 52 6.08 8.14 1.78
CA LEU A 52 5.13 8.06 2.88
C LEU A 52 4.11 9.20 2.80
N GLY A 53 2.88 8.95 3.21
CA GLY A 53 1.81 9.95 3.26
C GLY A 53 0.60 9.61 2.41
N LEU A 54 -0.23 10.62 2.13
CA LEU A 54 -1.48 10.46 1.40
C LEU A 54 -1.22 10.40 -0.11
N TRP A 55 -1.69 9.33 -0.73
CA TRP A 55 -1.69 9.12 -2.17
C TRP A 55 -3.11 9.22 -2.72
N THR A 56 -3.22 9.73 -3.93
CA THR A 56 -4.46 9.77 -4.71
C THR A 56 -4.24 9.03 -6.03
N VAL A 57 -5.22 8.25 -6.45
CA VAL A 57 -5.21 7.51 -7.71
C VAL A 57 -6.47 7.83 -8.49
N THR A 58 -6.30 8.23 -9.74
CA THR A 58 -7.41 8.51 -10.65
C THR A 58 -7.27 7.62 -11.87
N ALA A 59 -8.36 6.98 -12.29
CA ALA A 59 -8.41 6.22 -13.53
C ALA A 59 -9.08 7.06 -14.61
N SER A 60 -8.52 7.11 -15.81
CA SER A 60 -9.10 7.80 -16.96
C SER A 60 -8.97 6.96 -18.23
N THR A 61 -9.87 7.20 -19.16
CA THR A 61 -9.90 6.56 -20.48
C THR A 61 -10.02 7.64 -21.54
N GLU A 62 -9.32 7.47 -22.66
CA GLU A 62 -9.37 8.41 -23.78
C GLU A 62 -10.62 8.21 -24.63
N SER A 63 -11.10 9.24 -25.31
CA SER A 63 -12.19 9.08 -26.29
C SER A 63 -11.72 8.28 -27.51
N ASP A 64 -12.60 7.46 -28.07
CA ASP A 64 -12.39 6.81 -29.38
C ASP A 64 -13.58 7.10 -30.33
N ALA A 65 -13.58 6.45 -31.50
CA ALA A 65 -14.62 6.64 -32.52
C ALA A 65 -16.05 6.26 -32.08
N TYR A 66 -16.19 5.49 -30.99
CA TYR A 66 -17.43 4.92 -30.48
C TYR A 66 -17.73 5.29 -29.02
N HIS A 67 -16.74 5.74 -28.25
CA HIS A 67 -16.86 6.02 -26.81
C HIS A 67 -16.21 7.35 -26.43
N GLU A 68 -16.89 8.14 -25.61
CA GLU A 68 -16.33 9.37 -25.03
C GLU A 68 -15.27 9.07 -23.95
N ALA A 69 -14.44 10.07 -23.65
CA ALA A 69 -13.48 9.99 -22.56
C ALA A 69 -14.21 9.93 -21.22
N SER A 70 -13.71 9.13 -20.30
CA SER A 70 -14.31 8.99 -18.96
C SER A 70 -13.22 8.96 -17.89
N SER A 71 -13.50 9.58 -16.74
CA SER A 71 -12.62 9.61 -15.58
C SER A 71 -13.37 9.11 -14.35
N SER A 72 -12.69 8.34 -13.51
CA SER A 72 -13.20 7.90 -12.22
C SER A 72 -13.12 9.01 -11.18
N GLU A 73 -13.83 8.81 -10.08
CA GLU A 73 -13.54 9.53 -8.84
C GLU A 73 -12.14 9.16 -8.32
N PRO A 74 -11.44 10.10 -7.66
CA PRO A 74 -10.13 9.86 -7.08
C PRO A 74 -10.25 8.92 -5.87
N ALA A 75 -9.51 7.82 -5.89
CA ALA A 75 -9.35 6.92 -4.74
C ALA A 75 -8.10 7.33 -3.94
N SER A 76 -8.20 7.34 -2.61
CA SER A 76 -7.07 7.72 -1.75
C SER A 76 -6.62 6.58 -0.84
N PHE A 77 -5.31 6.50 -0.59
CA PHE A 77 -4.71 5.57 0.36
C PHE A 77 -3.51 6.22 1.04
N THR A 78 -3.16 5.77 2.25
CA THR A 78 -2.01 6.28 3.00
C THR A 78 -0.89 5.24 3.01
N ALA A 79 0.31 5.65 2.59
CA ALA A 79 1.52 4.84 2.70
C ALA A 79 2.23 5.14 4.03
N GLU A 80 2.37 4.12 4.88
CA GLU A 80 3.00 4.22 6.21
C GLU A 80 4.26 3.35 6.29
N GLU A 81 5.15 3.66 7.23
CA GLU A 81 6.32 2.81 7.49
C GLU A 81 5.88 1.48 8.11
N PRO A 82 6.45 0.35 7.67
CA PRO A 82 6.21 -0.91 8.33
C PRO A 82 6.78 -0.87 9.75
N LEU A 83 6.04 -1.40 10.72
CA LEU A 83 6.53 -1.51 12.10
C LEU A 83 7.80 -2.36 12.14
N ASP A 84 8.86 -1.83 12.76
CA ASP A 84 10.10 -2.59 12.99
C ASP A 84 9.92 -3.54 14.18
N VAL A 85 9.36 -4.71 13.88
CA VAL A 85 9.12 -5.78 14.87
C VAL A 85 10.42 -6.32 15.46
N ALA A 86 11.56 -6.23 14.76
CA ALA A 86 12.84 -6.74 15.26
C ALA A 86 13.31 -5.95 16.48
N THR A 87 13.18 -4.63 16.43
CA THR A 87 13.49 -3.74 17.55
C THR A 87 12.57 -3.99 18.75
N LEU A 88 11.28 -4.22 18.53
CA LEU A 88 10.33 -4.60 19.58
C LEU A 88 10.71 -5.93 20.26
N TYR A 89 11.08 -6.96 19.47
CA TYR A 89 11.54 -8.24 20.01
C TYR A 89 12.83 -8.09 20.82
N ALA A 90 13.80 -7.29 20.35
CA ALA A 90 15.04 -7.03 21.07
C ALA A 90 14.78 -6.42 22.46
N TYR A 91 13.90 -5.43 22.55
CA TYR A 91 13.49 -4.86 23.84
C TYR A 91 12.77 -5.88 24.73
N GLY A 92 11.90 -6.72 24.16
CA GLY A 92 11.24 -7.81 24.89
C GLY A 92 12.24 -8.80 25.49
N LEU A 93 13.27 -9.19 24.74
CA LEU A 93 14.34 -10.07 25.22
C LEU A 93 15.16 -9.42 26.34
N LEU A 94 15.53 -8.16 26.20
CA LEU A 94 16.25 -7.42 27.25
C LEU A 94 15.44 -7.33 28.54
N ALA A 95 14.15 -7.00 28.45
CA ALA A 95 13.26 -6.95 29.60
C ALA A 95 13.14 -8.33 30.27
N ALA A 96 13.01 -9.41 29.49
CA ALA A 96 12.96 -10.77 30.01
C ALA A 96 14.26 -11.15 30.75
N VAL A 97 15.43 -10.80 30.22
CA VAL A 97 16.73 -11.04 30.88
C VAL A 97 16.82 -10.27 32.20
N ILE A 98 16.39 -9.01 32.23
CA ILE A 98 16.36 -8.20 33.46
C ILE A 98 15.41 -8.81 34.49
N ILE A 99 14.22 -9.26 34.08
CA ILE A 99 13.25 -9.92 34.96
C ILE A 99 13.84 -11.22 35.51
N ILE A 100 14.48 -12.04 34.68
CA ILE A 100 15.12 -13.29 35.13
C ILE A 100 16.26 -12.97 36.11
N ALA A 101 17.13 -12.01 35.80
CA ALA A 101 18.24 -11.62 36.67
C ALA A 101 17.75 -11.11 38.03
N THR A 102 16.73 -10.24 38.03
CA THR A 102 16.12 -9.73 39.28
C THR A 102 15.46 -10.85 40.09
N LEU A 103 14.76 -11.79 39.46
CA LEU A 103 14.19 -12.97 40.12
C LEU A 103 15.27 -13.89 40.71
N VAL A 104 16.39 -14.09 40.00
CA VAL A 104 17.51 -14.89 40.49
C VAL A 104 18.15 -14.23 41.71
N VAL A 105 18.42 -12.93 41.66
CA VAL A 105 18.99 -12.18 42.80
C VAL A 105 18.04 -12.18 44.00
N TRP A 106 16.75 -11.96 43.77
CA TRP A 106 15.73 -12.03 44.82
C TRP A 106 15.71 -13.43 45.47
N ARG A 107 15.73 -14.50 44.68
CA ARG A 107 15.75 -15.88 45.17
C ARG A 107 17.04 -16.25 45.92
N MET A 108 18.17 -15.65 45.56
CA MET A 108 19.43 -15.83 46.30
C MET A 108 19.38 -15.14 47.67
N ARG A 109 18.80 -13.93 47.73
CA ARG A 109 18.67 -13.16 48.98
C ARG A 109 17.71 -13.80 49.98
N GLU A 110 16.61 -14.39 49.52
CA GLU A 110 15.65 -15.11 50.38
C GLU A 110 16.25 -16.37 51.04
N ARG A 111 17.32 -16.93 50.46
CA ARG A 111 17.98 -18.15 50.94
C ARG A 111 19.17 -17.92 51.87
N SER A 112 19.61 -16.67 52.06
CA SER A 112 20.74 -16.30 52.94
C SER A 112 20.24 -15.76 54.27
#